data_AF-A0A2H9MXA2-F1
#
_entry.id   AF-A0A2H9MXA2-F1
#
_cell.length_a   1.000
_cell.length_b   1.000
_cell.length_c   1.000
_cell.angle_alpha   90.00
_cell.angle_beta   90.00
_cell.angle_gamma   90.00
#
_symmetry.space_group_name_H-M   'P 1'
#
loop_
_entity.id
_entity.type
_entity.pdbx_description
1 polymer ?
#
loop_
_entity_poly.entity_id
_entity_poly.type
_entity_poly.pdbx_seq_one_letter_code
_entity_poly.pdbx_strand_id
1 'polypeptide(L)' 'IILITASDDQKIIQKCLNSGVSSYISKPFDFNQVLKVISDILAK' A
#
# COMPACT_ATOMS: atom_id res chain seq x y z
N ILE A 1 -6.95 -0.34 5.95
CA ILE A 1 -5.60 -0.73 6.45
C ILE A 1 -4.61 -0.58 5.30
N ILE A 2 -3.44 0.04 5.54
CA ILE A 2 -2.40 0.23 4.51
C ILE A 2 -1.16 -0.54 4.93
N LEU A 3 -0.66 -1.42 4.06
CA LEU A 3 0.59 -2.16 4.26
C LEU A 3 1.79 -1.27 3.92
N ILE A 4 2.81 -1.23 4.76
CA ILE A 4 4.08 -0.56 4.45
C ILE A 4 5.19 -1.60 4.44
N THR A 5 5.84 -1.81 3.30
CA THR A 5 6.85 -2.87 3.12
C THR A 5 8.10 -2.33 2.43
N ALA A 6 9.28 -2.82 2.80
CA ALA A 6 10.53 -2.58 2.05
C ALA A 6 10.76 -3.62 0.95
N SER A 7 9.99 -4.71 0.97
CA SER A 7 10.05 -5.75 -0.04
C SER A 7 8.89 -5.59 -1.01
N ASP A 8 9.28 -5.48 -2.27
CA ASP A 8 8.47 -5.51 -3.49
C ASP A 8 8.15 -6.95 -3.94
N ASP A 9 8.26 -7.93 -3.03
CA ASP A 9 7.76 -9.28 -3.26
C ASP A 9 6.24 -9.25 -3.44
N GLN A 10 5.85 -9.30 -4.71
CA GLN A 10 4.47 -9.25 -5.17
C GLN A 10 3.61 -10.37 -4.56
N LYS A 11 4.19 -11.52 -4.19
CA LYS A 11 3.43 -12.62 -3.57
C LYS A 11 2.92 -12.23 -2.18
N ILE A 12 3.75 -11.54 -1.40
CA ILE A 12 3.39 -11.07 -0.06
C ILE A 12 2.34 -9.97 -0.18
N ILE A 13 2.57 -8.99 -1.06
CA ILE A 13 1.63 -7.89 -1.32
C ILE A 13 0.27 -8.47 -1.72
N GLN A 14 0.23 -9.40 -2.67
CA GLN A 14 -1.01 -9.99 -3.14
C GLN A 14 -1.73 -10.79 -2.06
N LYS A 15 -0.99 -11.54 -1.22
CA LYS A 15 -1.57 -12.26 -0.08
C LYS A 15 -2.22 -11.31 0.92
N CYS A 16 -1.59 -10.17 1.20
CA CYS A 16 -2.14 -9.15 2.08
C CYS A 16 -3.37 -8.49 1.47
N LEU A 17 -3.34 -8.14 0.19
CA LEU A 17 -4.50 -7.59 -0.54
C LEU A 17 -5.69 -8.55 -0.48
N ASN A 18 -5.46 -9.84 -0.73
CA ASN A 18 -6.50 -10.87 -0.65
C ASN A 18 -7.05 -11.07 0.78
N SER A 19 -6.31 -10.64 1.81
CA SER A 19 -6.73 -10.71 3.22
C SER A 19 -7.57 -9.49 3.65
N GLY A 20 -7.94 -8.61 2.73
CA GLY A 20 -8.78 -7.43 3.00
C GLY A 20 -8.00 -6.15 3.30
N VAL A 21 -6.70 -6.10 3.00
CA VAL A 21 -5.92 -4.85 3.06
C VAL A 21 -6.37 -3.89 1.94
N SER A 22 -6.53 -2.62 2.28
CA SER A 22 -7.08 -1.59 1.37
C SER A 22 -6.06 -1.13 0.33
N SER A 23 -4.77 -1.05 0.71
CA SER A 23 -3.68 -0.67 -0.20
C SER A 23 -2.30 -0.99 0.41
N TYR A 24 -1.23 -0.76 -0.35
CA TYR A 24 0.15 -0.90 0.11
C TYR A 24 1.04 0.28 -0.34
N ILE A 25 2.14 0.50 0.39
CA ILE A 25 3.18 1.49 0.10
C ILE A 25 4.54 0.79 0.23
N SER A 26 5.33 0.82 -0.84
CA SER A 26 6.69 0.27 -0.86
C SER A 26 7.72 1.31 -0.45
N LYS A 27 8.68 0.92 0.40
CA LYS A 27 9.85 1.74 0.74
C LYS A 27 10.97 1.56 -0.31
N PRO A 28 11.81 2.58 -0.52
CA PRO A 28 11.64 3.95 -0.03
C PRO A 28 10.47 4.65 -0.73
N PHE A 29 9.75 5.48 0.01
CA PHE A 29 8.66 6.31 -0.51
C PHE A 29 8.90 7.76 -0.14
N ASP A 30 8.35 8.66 -0.96
CA ASP A 30 8.24 10.07 -0.61
C ASP A 30 6.85 10.40 -0.03
N PHE A 31 6.72 11.59 0.55
CA PHE A 31 5.49 12.01 1.22
C PHE A 31 4.33 12.20 0.24
N ASN A 32 4.60 12.58 -1.02
CA ASN A 32 3.56 12.76 -2.03
C ASN A 32 2.94 11.41 -2.42
N GLN A 33 3.75 10.37 -2.51
CA GLN A 33 3.28 9.01 -2.77
C GLN A 33 2.35 8.52 -1.66
N VAL A 34 2.69 8.79 -0.39
CA VAL A 34 1.84 8.46 0.76
C VAL A 34 0.50 9.20 0.69
N LEU A 35 0.54 10.52 0.44
CA LEU A 35 -0.66 11.35 0.35
C LEU A 35 -1.59 10.90 -0.77
N LYS A 36 -1.03 10.53 -1.92
CA LYS A 36 -1.80 9.98 -3.05
C LYS A 36 -2.52 8.69 -2.65
N VAL A 37 -1.82 7.74 -2.04
CA VAL A 37 -2.42 6.46 -1.63
C VAL A 37 -3.53 6.67 -0.61
N ILE A 38 -3.35 7.57 0.36
CA ILE A 38 -4.39 7.91 1.35
C ILE A 38 -5.60 8.53 0.65
N SER A 39 -5.37 9.47 -0.28
CA SER A 39 -6.44 10.13 -1.03
C SER A 39 -7.24 9.16 -1.88
N ASP A 40 -6.57 8.24 -2.58
CA ASP A 40 -7.19 7.22 -3.43
C ASP A 40 -8.06 6.25 -2.61
N ILE A 41 -7.68 5.97 -1.36
CA ILE A 41 -8.47 5.12 -0.45
C ILE A 41 -9.71 5.86 0.07
N LEU A 42 -9.59 7.16 0.36
CA LEU A 42 -10.69 7.97 0.91
C LEU A 42 -11.73 8.37 -0.15
N ALA A 43 -11.35 8.42 -1.42
CA ALA A 43 -12.24 8.74 -2.54
C ALA A 43 -13.12 7.55 -2.98
N LYS A 44 -12.91 6.37 -2.38
CA LYS A 44 -13.59 5.11 -2.67
C LYS A 44 -14.68 4.82 -1.63
#